data_AF-A0A423P6C6-F1
#
_entry.id   AF-A0A423P6C6-F1
#
_cell.length_a   1.000
_cell.length_b   1.000
_cell.length_c   1.000
_cell.angle_alpha   90.00
_cell.angle_beta   90.00
_cell.angle_gamma   90.00
#
_symmetry.space_group_name_H-M   'P 1'
#
loop_
_entity.id
_entity.type
_entity.pdbx_description
1 polymer ?
#
loop_
_entity_poly.entity_id
_entity_poly.type
_entity_poly.pdbx_seq_one_letter_code
_entity_poly.pdbx_strand_id
1 'polypeptide(L)' 'MNNLGKRVLPLAFFAVLLAGCASPPPPPPVAPPPPPERTCQVLENTEVAGDVYADGQVTRHITTTRCVTQ' A
#
# COMPACT_ATOMS: atom_id res chain seq x y z
N MET A 1 -17.21 -36.36 61.97
CA MET A 1 -16.80 -36.39 60.55
C MET A 1 -17.83 -35.57 59.77
N ASN A 2 -17.40 -34.80 58.75
CA ASN A 2 -18.22 -34.19 57.69
C ASN A 2 -18.56 -32.69 57.86
N ASN A 3 -17.58 -31.81 57.63
CA ASN A 3 -17.83 -30.43 57.20
C ASN A 3 -17.18 -30.21 55.80
N LEU A 4 -17.63 -30.99 54.81
CA LEU A 4 -17.15 -30.96 53.42
C LEU A 4 -18.06 -30.13 52.51
N GLY A 5 -18.67 -29.06 53.04
CA GLY A 5 -19.77 -28.35 52.34
C GLY A 5 -19.48 -26.93 51.86
N LYS A 6 -18.39 -26.29 52.29
CA LYS A 6 -18.28 -24.81 52.19
C LYS A 6 -17.17 -24.26 51.28
N ARG A 7 -16.34 -25.09 50.64
CA ARG A 7 -15.17 -24.62 49.86
C ARG A 7 -15.22 -24.87 48.36
N VAL A 8 -16.28 -25.48 47.83
CA VAL A 8 -16.34 -25.85 46.40
C VAL A 8 -16.97 -24.74 45.53
N LEU A 9 -17.76 -23.85 46.13
CA LEU A 9 -18.43 -22.77 45.40
C LEU A 9 -17.51 -21.69 44.78
N PRO A 10 -16.41 -21.24 45.43
CA PRO A 10 -15.60 -20.17 44.86
C PRO A 10 -14.74 -20.63 43.68
N LEU A 11 -14.37 -21.92 43.62
CA LEU A 11 -13.46 -22.40 42.58
C LEU A 11 -14.13 -22.46 41.19
N ALA A 12 -15.42 -22.81 41.15
CA ALA A 12 -16.20 -22.87 39.92
C ALA A 12 -16.44 -21.48 39.31
N PHE A 13 -16.62 -20.45 40.14
CA PHE A 13 -16.78 -19.06 39.69
C PHE A 13 -15.48 -18.48 39.12
N PHE A 14 -14.32 -18.84 39.69
CA PHE A 14 -13.01 -18.42 39.17
C PHE A 14 -12.64 -19.11 37.85
N ALA A 15 -13.01 -20.39 37.67
CA ALA A 15 -12.74 -21.11 36.42
C ALA A 15 -13.50 -20.52 35.22
N VAL A 16 -14.73 -20.04 35.42
CA VAL A 16 -15.54 -19.40 34.37
C VAL A 16 -14.96 -18.04 33.95
N LEU A 17 -14.40 -17.28 34.89
CA LEU A 17 -13.74 -16.00 34.59
C LEU A 17 -12.42 -16.16 33.84
N LEU A 18 -11.68 -17.25 34.08
CA LEU A 18 -10.40 -17.55 33.41
C LEU A 18 -10.58 -18.12 32.00
N ALA A 19 -11.67 -18.83 31.73
CA ALA A 19 -11.97 -19.40 30.41
C ALA A 19 -12.27 -18.33 29.34
N GLY A 20 -12.62 -17.11 29.75
CA GLY A 20 -12.92 -15.99 28.87
C GLY A 20 -11.76 -15.02 28.60
N CYS A 21 -10.57 -15.24 29.18
CA CYS A 21 -9.44 -14.30 29.12
C CYS A 21 -8.44 -14.59 27.97
N ALA A 22 -8.82 -15.35 26.95
CA ALA A 22 -8.04 -15.40 25.72
C ALA A 22 -8.53 -14.29 24.80
N SER A 23 -7.84 -13.14 24.82
CA SER A 23 -8.06 -12.09 23.81
C SER A 23 -7.92 -12.71 22.42
N PRO A 24 -8.83 -12.44 21.46
CA PRO A 24 -8.66 -12.93 20.11
C PRO A 24 -7.30 -12.48 19.57
N PRO A 25 -6.63 -13.32 18.75
CA PRO A 25 -5.35 -12.95 18.17
C PRO A 25 -5.47 -11.62 17.42
N PRO A 26 -4.44 -10.76 17.45
CA PRO A 26 -4.48 -9.50 16.73
C PRO A 26 -4.76 -9.75 15.24
N PRO A 27 -5.54 -8.87 14.59
CA PRO A 27 -5.79 -9.00 13.16
C PRO A 27 -4.47 -8.97 12.39
N PRO A 28 -4.38 -9.68 11.24
CA PRO A 28 -3.19 -9.66 10.42
C PRO A 28 -2.89 -8.22 9.98
N PRO A 29 -1.60 -7.84 9.85
CA PRO A 29 -1.23 -6.53 9.34
C PRO A 29 -1.86 -6.29 7.97
N VAL A 30 -2.45 -5.12 7.79
CA VAL A 30 -2.93 -4.68 6.48
C VAL A 30 -1.71 -4.49 5.58
N ALA A 31 -1.76 -5.06 4.38
CA ALA A 31 -0.69 -4.90 3.40
C ALA A 31 -0.50 -3.40 3.09
N PRO A 32 0.76 -2.94 2.92
CA PRO A 32 1.02 -1.57 2.52
C PRO A 32 0.36 -1.27 1.16
N PRO A 33 -0.06 0.00 0.93
CA PRO A 33 -0.64 0.38 -0.35
C PRO A 33 0.33 0.10 -1.50
N PRO A 34 -0.17 -0.21 -2.71
CA PRO A 34 0.66 -0.48 -3.85
C PRO A 34 1.55 0.73 -4.19
N PRO A 35 2.76 0.50 -4.73
CA PRO A 35 3.64 1.58 -5.15
C PRO A 35 2.99 2.39 -6.27
N PRO A 36 3.24 3.70 -6.33
CA PRO A 36 2.64 4.56 -7.35
C PRO A 36 3.12 4.17 -8.75
N GLU A 37 2.18 4.11 -9.69
CA GLU A 37 2.47 3.74 -11.06
C GLU A 37 3.17 4.90 -11.80
N ARG A 38 4.31 4.61 -12.44
CA ARG A 38 4.97 5.55 -13.34
C ARG A 38 4.52 5.30 -14.77
N THR A 39 3.88 6.30 -15.36
CA THR A 39 3.48 6.28 -16.77
C THR A 39 4.36 7.26 -17.55
N CYS A 40 5.10 6.75 -18.53
CA CYS A 40 5.90 7.57 -19.44
C CYS A 40 5.24 7.62 -20.82
N GLN A 41 5.04 8.82 -21.33
CA GLN A 41 4.52 9.09 -22.67
C GLN A 41 5.67 9.61 -23.53
N VAL A 42 5.81 9.06 -24.74
CA VAL A 42 6.77 9.53 -25.75
C VAL A 42 6.00 10.29 -26.81
N LEU A 43 6.42 11.52 -27.07
CA LEU A 43 5.87 12.38 -28.12
C LEU A 43 6.98 12.63 -29.15
N GLU A 44 6.72 12.22 -30.38
CA GLU A 44 7.61 12.48 -31.52
C GLU A 44 7.04 13.63 -32.34
N ASN A 45 7.88 14.63 -32.62
CA ASN A 45 7.54 15.78 -33.44
C ASN A 45 8.62 16.01 -34.51
N THR A 46 8.21 16.44 -35.69
CA THR A 46 9.10 16.81 -36.79
C THR A 46 8.88 18.27 -37.12
N GLU A 47 9.87 19.11 -36.81
CA GLU A 47 9.81 20.54 -37.04
C GLU A 47 10.71 20.92 -38.21
N VAL A 48 10.20 21.68 -39.17
CA VAL A 48 11.02 22.28 -40.23
C VAL A 48 11.40 23.68 -39.79
N ALA A 49 12.62 23.85 -39.30
CA ALA A 49 13.15 25.16 -38.95
C ALA A 49 13.79 25.78 -40.20
N GLY A 50 13.24 26.91 -40.66
CA GLY A 50 13.94 27.77 -41.61
C GLY A 50 15.03 28.50 -40.84
N ASP A 51 16.28 28.12 -41.04
CA ASP A 51 17.40 28.82 -40.41
C ASP A 51 17.70 30.08 -41.22
N VAL A 52 17.62 31.26 -40.60
CA VAL A 52 17.81 32.56 -41.28
C VAL A 52 19.23 32.69 -41.88
N TYR A 53 20.17 31.86 -41.42
CA TYR A 53 21.56 31.84 -41.87
C TYR A 53 21.93 30.70 -42.83
N ALA A 54 20.99 29.82 -43.18
CA ALA A 54 21.22 28.75 -44.14
C ALA A 54 20.17 28.78 -45.25
N ASP A 55 20.61 28.78 -46.51
CA ASP A 55 19.76 28.68 -47.72
C ASP A 55 18.96 27.35 -47.83
N GLY A 56 18.87 26.55 -46.75
CA GLY A 56 18.24 25.23 -46.73
C GLY A 56 17.25 25.07 -45.57
N GLN A 57 16.16 24.37 -45.83
CA GLN A 57 15.22 23.94 -44.79
C GLN A 57 15.90 22.88 -43.90
N VAL A 58 15.97 23.13 -42.59
CA VAL A 58 16.50 22.16 -41.62
C VAL A 58 15.34 21.41 -40.98
N THR A 59 15.20 20.14 -41.34
CA THR A 59 14.22 19.24 -40.69
C THR A 59 14.81 18.69 -39.40
N ARG A 60 14.15 18.94 -38.27
CA ARG A 60 14.55 18.46 -36.94
C ARG A 60 13.53 17.45 -36.41
N HIS A 61 14.01 16.25 -36.10
CA HIS A 61 13.24 15.27 -35.34
C HIS A 61 13.44 15.54 -33.84
N ILE A 62 12.34 15.73 -33.11
CA ILE A 62 12.31 16.01 -31.68
C ILE A 62 11.54 14.88 -31.00
N THR A 63 12.20 14.17 -30.09
CA THR A 63 11.57 13.16 -29.24
C THR A 63 11.49 13.70 -27.82
N THR A 64 10.27 13.87 -27.31
CA THR A 64 10.00 14.34 -25.94
C THR A 64 9.44 13.20 -25.11
N THR A 65 10.09 12.87 -24.00
CA THR A 65 9.59 11.86 -23.06
C THR A 65 9.07 12.54 -21.80
N ARG A 66 7.78 12.34 -21.49
CA ARG A 66 7.14 12.87 -20.28
C ARG A 66 6.73 11.72 -19.37
N CYS A 67 7.29 11.67 -18.17
CA CYS A 67 6.91 10.69 -17.16
C CYS A 67 6.10 11.35 -16.04
N VAL A 68 4.97 10.73 -15.68
CA VAL A 68 4.07 11.17 -14.62
C VAL A 68 3.89 10.02 -13.62
N THR A 69 3.77 10.37 -12.34
CA THR A 69 3.54 9.42 -11.24
C THR A 69 2.12 9.68 -10.72
N GLN A 70 1.25 8.67 -10.71
CA GLN A 70 -0.11 8.76 -10.15
C GLN A 70 -0.13 8.44 -8.66
#